data_AF-A0A5B0PL11-F1
#
_entry.id   AF-A0A5B0PL11-F1
#
_cell.length_a   1.000
_cell.length_b   1.000
_cell.length_c   1.000
_cell.angle_alpha   90.00
_cell.angle_beta   90.00
_cell.angle_gamma   90.00
#
_symmetry.space_group_name_H-M   'P 1'
#
loop_
_entity.id
_entity.type
_entity.pdbx_description
1 polymer ?
#
loop_
_entity_poly.entity_id
_entity_poly.type
_entity_poly.pdbx_seq_one_letter_code
_entity_poly.pdbx_strand_id
1 'polypeptide(L)'
;MDTNDLNYLHEESREVNEGFARCKCSNCFPEEAQFLKVRMKQMNQSNFDAILNNPKDVPGPLPEEQPKIKRTRVTKPKERKLRPIELQVSLTLVKCFNQFFADTYGRPQLFLPEELFGPTEADAIAKKIDQVKTKNDIAKIIGGEQLEGELAFLQETIDSFRAGPDYQNYLREQEEYSKHIDNEMERIQNLKRKIPSASASAQSKNPVLPVQLESIRTISTLPRRDAPIGEATPVTVQATKPRATPSQVAENKRLRAEKKTKKQSEDEKKRLETRKKWEADKIVLEELKKTYTDKRARLG
;
A
#
# COMPACT_ATOMS: atom_id res chain seq x y z
N MET A 1 3.00 36.37 11.30
CA MET A 1 2.81 37.63 10.55
C MET A 1 3.67 38.67 11.23
N ASP A 2 4.40 39.47 10.47
CA ASP A 2 5.22 40.55 11.02
C ASP A 2 4.31 41.74 11.30
N THR A 3 4.17 42.11 12.57
CA THR A 3 3.31 43.24 12.99
C THR A 3 3.86 44.60 12.56
N ASN A 4 5.07 44.63 11.98
CA ASN A 4 5.70 45.82 11.42
C ASN A 4 5.59 45.91 9.90
N ASP A 5 4.87 45.00 9.23
CA ASP A 5 4.59 45.10 7.80
C ASP A 5 3.60 46.24 7.53
N LEU A 6 3.92 47.11 6.57
CA LEU A 6 3.08 48.23 6.16
C LEU A 6 1.69 47.78 5.71
N ASN A 7 1.61 46.63 5.03
CA ASN A 7 0.31 46.08 4.61
C ASN A 7 -0.54 45.61 5.80
N TYR A 8 0.09 45.07 6.85
CA TYR A 8 -0.61 44.67 8.07
C TYR A 8 -1.20 45.88 8.81
N LEU A 9 -0.43 46.96 8.92
CA LEU A 9 -0.88 48.22 9.55
C LEU A 9 -2.00 48.90 8.75
N HIS A 10 -1.94 48.87 7.41
CA HIS A 10 -3.01 49.40 6.56
C HIS A 10 -4.30 48.60 6.69
N GLU A 11 -4.21 47.26 6.73
CA GLU A 11 -5.36 46.38 6.93
C GLU A 11 -6.01 46.63 8.30
N GLU A 12 -5.21 46.67 9.37
CA GLU A 12 -5.67 46.94 10.73
C GLU A 12 -6.35 48.32 10.83
N SER A 13 -5.77 49.34 10.19
CA SER A 13 -6.36 50.69 10.15
C SER A 13 -7.70 50.70 9.40
N ARG A 14 -7.82 49.95 8.30
CA ARG A 14 -9.08 49.82 7.57
C ARG A 14 -10.15 49.14 8.42
N GLU A 15 -9.82 48.01 9.04
CA GLU A 15 -10.74 47.27 9.91
C GLU A 15 -11.29 48.15 11.05
N VAL A 16 -10.42 48.96 11.68
CA VAL A 16 -10.84 49.93 12.72
C VAL A 16 -11.76 51.01 12.14
N ASN A 17 -11.43 51.59 10.99
CA ASN A 17 -12.23 52.65 10.36
C ASN A 17 -13.61 52.16 9.92
N GLU A 18 -13.69 50.92 9.44
CA GLU A 18 -14.95 50.30 8.99
C GLU A 18 -15.73 49.64 10.14
N GLY A 19 -15.20 49.67 11.37
CA GLY A 19 -15.88 49.17 12.56
C GLY A 19 -15.96 47.65 12.65
N PHE A 20 -15.00 46.94 12.06
CA PHE A 20 -14.95 45.48 12.12
C PHE A 20 -14.74 45.00 13.56
N ALA A 21 -15.34 43.85 13.88
CA ALA A 21 -15.07 43.18 15.15
C ALA A 21 -13.62 42.68 15.19
N ARG A 22 -13.01 42.69 16.39
CA ARG A 22 -11.65 42.19 16.58
C ARG A 22 -11.51 40.76 16.06
N CYS A 23 -10.47 40.54 15.26
CA CYS A 23 -10.14 39.22 14.73
C CYS A 23 -9.82 38.23 15.85
N LYS A 24 -10.51 37.08 15.86
CA LYS A 24 -10.31 35.97 16.83
C LYS A 24 -9.46 34.83 16.28
N CYS A 25 -8.68 35.07 15.21
CA CYS A 25 -7.83 34.02 14.64
C CYS A 25 -6.68 33.64 15.59
N SER A 26 -6.01 32.52 15.31
CA SER A 26 -4.88 32.04 16.12
C SER A 26 -3.68 32.98 16.19
N ASN A 27 -3.57 33.95 15.27
CA ASN A 27 -2.49 34.95 15.29
C ASN A 27 -2.87 36.17 16.14
N CYS A 28 -4.12 36.61 16.09
CA CYS A 28 -4.61 37.78 16.81
C CYS A 28 -5.02 37.45 18.26
N PHE A 29 -5.54 36.24 18.50
CA PHE A 29 -5.94 35.72 19.82
C PHE A 29 -5.35 34.31 20.06
N PRO A 30 -4.04 34.22 20.31
CA PRO A 30 -3.35 32.92 20.43
C PRO A 30 -3.79 32.11 21.64
N GLU A 31 -4.11 32.75 22.76
CA GLU A 31 -4.54 32.07 23.98
C GLU A 31 -5.91 31.41 23.79
N GLU A 32 -6.89 32.15 23.28
CA GLU A 32 -8.25 31.66 23.02
C GLU A 32 -8.25 30.52 21.98
N ALA A 33 -7.38 30.62 20.96
CA ALA A 33 -7.20 29.57 19.97
C ALA A 33 -6.63 28.27 20.57
N GLN A 34 -5.79 28.33 21.61
CA GLN A 34 -5.32 27.13 22.32
C GLN A 34 -6.47 26.43 23.06
N PHE A 35 -7.30 27.19 23.78
CA PHE A 35 -8.49 26.63 24.44
C PHE A 35 -9.46 26.03 23.42
N LEU A 36 -9.72 26.73 22.31
CA LEU A 36 -10.56 26.22 21.23
C LEU A 36 -10.04 24.87 20.71
N LYS A 37 -8.75 24.79 20.38
CA LYS A 37 -8.11 23.55 19.89
C LYS A 37 -8.27 22.38 20.86
N VAL A 38 -8.14 22.64 22.16
CA VAL A 38 -8.29 21.61 23.20
C VAL A 38 -9.75 21.17 23.32
N ARG A 39 -10.69 22.12 23.27
CA ARG A 39 -12.14 21.88 23.40
C ARG A 39 -12.81 21.32 22.15
N MET A 40 -12.19 21.42 20.97
CA MET A 40 -12.75 20.86 19.72
C MET A 40 -13.15 19.38 19.84
N LYS A 41 -12.45 18.60 20.69
CA LYS A 41 -12.79 17.18 20.95
C LYS A 41 -14.11 16.98 21.71
N GLN A 42 -14.59 18.00 22.42
CA GLN A 42 -15.83 17.99 23.19
C GLN A 42 -16.98 18.71 22.47
N MET A 43 -16.72 19.21 21.26
CA MET A 43 -17.67 19.99 20.49
C MET A 43 -18.77 19.09 19.92
N ASN A 44 -20.02 19.52 20.11
CA ASN A 44 -21.23 18.90 19.60
C ASN A 44 -22.21 20.02 19.18
N GLN A 45 -23.35 19.65 18.60
CA GLN A 45 -24.32 20.63 18.07
C GLN A 45 -24.86 21.58 19.15
N SER A 46 -24.95 21.15 20.41
CA SER A 46 -25.51 21.97 21.51
C SER A 46 -24.51 22.93 22.15
N ASN A 47 -23.20 22.69 22.04
CA ASN A 47 -22.16 23.50 22.68
C ASN A 47 -21.20 24.17 21.67
N PHE A 48 -21.47 24.03 20.36
CA PHE A 48 -20.66 24.56 19.27
C PHE A 48 -20.43 26.07 19.42
N ASP A 49 -21.50 26.86 19.51
CA ASP A 49 -21.40 28.32 19.58
C ASP A 49 -20.74 28.80 20.87
N ALA A 50 -20.99 28.12 21.99
CA ALA A 50 -20.37 28.45 23.26
C ALA A 50 -18.86 28.22 23.24
N ILE A 51 -18.41 27.08 22.67
CA ILE A 51 -16.99 26.77 22.52
C ILE A 51 -16.33 27.68 21.48
N LEU A 52 -17.02 28.03 20.40
CA LEU A 52 -16.45 28.89 19.36
C LEU A 52 -16.29 30.34 19.84
N ASN A 53 -17.27 30.86 20.58
CA ASN A 53 -17.27 32.26 20.98
C ASN A 53 -16.44 32.54 22.23
N ASN A 54 -16.44 31.64 23.22
CA ASN A 54 -15.72 31.79 24.49
C ASN A 54 -15.23 30.42 25.01
N PRO A 55 -14.21 29.80 24.38
CA PRO A 55 -13.74 28.45 24.73
C PRO A 55 -13.18 28.35 26.15
N LYS A 56 -12.82 29.47 26.79
CA LYS A 56 -12.32 29.52 28.17
C LYS A 56 -13.45 29.29 29.19
N ASP A 57 -14.62 29.89 28.93
CA ASP A 57 -15.71 30.00 29.90
C ASP A 57 -16.69 28.82 29.88
N VAL A 58 -16.53 27.90 28.92
CA VAL A 58 -17.37 26.71 28.86
C VAL A 58 -17.17 25.85 30.12
N PRO A 59 -18.22 25.44 30.83
CA PRO A 59 -18.07 24.60 32.02
C PRO A 59 -17.47 23.22 31.68
N GLY A 60 -16.71 22.66 32.62
CA GLY A 60 -16.18 21.29 32.54
C GLY A 60 -14.67 21.19 32.35
N PRO A 61 -14.08 20.01 32.62
CA PRO A 61 -12.65 19.80 32.54
C PRO A 61 -12.16 19.86 31.09
N LEU A 62 -10.98 20.45 30.89
CA LEU A 62 -10.28 20.41 29.61
C LEU A 62 -9.88 18.96 29.29
N PRO A 63 -10.06 18.49 28.04
CA PRO A 63 -9.57 17.20 27.61
C PRO A 63 -8.07 17.03 27.86
N GLU A 64 -7.71 15.94 28.53
CA GLU A 64 -6.30 15.58 28.69
C GLU A 64 -5.68 15.28 27.32
N GLU A 65 -4.46 15.77 27.11
CA GLU A 65 -3.75 15.59 25.85
C GLU A 65 -3.27 14.14 25.75
N GLN A 66 -4.12 13.27 25.20
CA GLN A 66 -3.74 11.87 25.03
C GLN A 66 -2.50 11.74 24.14
N PRO A 67 -1.51 10.92 24.53
CA PRO A 67 -0.31 10.72 23.74
C PRO A 67 -0.70 10.21 22.35
N LYS A 68 -0.17 10.86 21.30
CA LYS A 68 -0.40 10.44 19.92
C LYS A 68 0.12 9.01 19.75
N ILE A 69 -0.79 8.04 19.67
CA ILE A 69 -0.44 6.66 19.35
C ILE A 69 0.15 6.69 17.94
N LYS A 70 1.46 6.49 17.84
CA LYS A 70 2.15 6.30 16.57
C LYS A 70 1.68 4.97 16.01
N ARG A 71 0.62 4.99 15.20
CA ARG A 71 0.24 3.83 14.40
C ARG A 71 1.36 3.60 13.38
N THR A 72 2.08 2.50 13.55
CA THR A 72 3.07 2.05 12.57
C THR A 72 2.34 1.91 11.24
N ARG A 73 2.72 2.72 10.26
CA ARG A 73 2.13 2.66 8.92
C ARG A 73 2.44 1.27 8.38
N VAL A 74 1.44 0.40 8.32
CA VAL A 74 1.58 -0.91 7.68
C VAL A 74 2.02 -0.63 6.26
N THR A 75 3.25 -1.03 5.93
CA THR A 75 3.77 -0.85 4.59
C THR A 75 2.95 -1.77 3.71
N LYS A 76 2.10 -1.20 2.83
CA LYS A 76 1.32 -2.00 1.89
C LYS A 76 2.29 -2.90 1.12
N PRO A 77 1.98 -4.19 0.94
CA PRO A 77 2.81 -5.08 0.13
C PRO A 77 3.06 -4.44 -1.24
N LYS A 78 4.27 -4.60 -1.79
CA LYS A 78 4.56 -4.15 -3.16
C LYS A 78 3.52 -4.75 -4.11
N GLU A 79 2.94 -3.91 -4.95
CA GLU A 79 1.93 -4.36 -5.91
C GLU A 79 2.54 -5.38 -6.87
N ARG A 80 1.88 -6.54 -6.98
CA ARG A 80 2.23 -7.55 -7.98
C ARG A 80 1.72 -7.11 -9.35
N LYS A 81 2.48 -7.43 -10.40
CA LYS A 81 2.02 -7.32 -11.77
C LYS A 81 0.85 -8.28 -12.01
N LEU A 82 -0.05 -7.89 -12.91
CA LEU A 82 -1.15 -8.75 -13.35
C LEU A 82 -0.63 -9.95 -14.13
N ARG A 83 -1.29 -11.09 -13.95
CA ARG A 83 -1.15 -12.27 -14.83
C ARG A 83 -1.82 -11.98 -16.18
N PRO A 84 -1.47 -12.70 -17.26
CA PRO A 84 -2.09 -12.51 -18.57
C PRO A 84 -3.62 -12.55 -18.54
N ILE A 85 -4.21 -13.53 -17.84
CA ILE A 85 -5.67 -13.64 -17.71
C ILE A 85 -6.28 -12.47 -16.92
N GLU A 86 -5.58 -11.97 -15.89
CA GLU A 86 -6.05 -10.84 -15.09
C GLU A 86 -5.99 -9.54 -15.90
N LEU A 87 -4.95 -9.37 -16.73
CA LEU A 87 -4.86 -8.25 -17.65
C LEU A 87 -6.01 -8.28 -18.67
N GLN A 88 -6.35 -9.47 -19.18
CA GLN A 88 -7.45 -9.62 -20.12
C GLN A 88 -8.80 -9.27 -19.49
N VAL A 89 -9.04 -9.69 -18.24
CA VAL A 89 -10.22 -9.29 -17.46
C VAL A 89 -10.26 -7.78 -17.29
N SER A 90 -9.16 -7.17 -16.84
CA SER A 90 -9.09 -5.72 -16.59
C SER A 90 -9.43 -4.91 -17.84
N LEU A 91 -8.81 -5.25 -18.98
CA LEU A 91 -9.08 -4.59 -20.26
C LEU A 91 -10.53 -4.78 -20.71
N THR A 92 -11.09 -5.97 -20.51
CA THR A 92 -12.48 -6.26 -20.86
C THR A 92 -13.45 -5.43 -20.01
N LEU A 93 -13.19 -5.32 -18.70
CA LEU A 93 -14.01 -4.53 -17.79
C LEU A 93 -14.04 -3.04 -18.17
N VAL A 94 -12.88 -2.43 -18.42
CA VAL A 94 -12.80 -1.02 -18.83
C VAL A 94 -13.52 -0.80 -20.16
N LYS A 95 -13.25 -1.67 -21.14
CA LYS A 95 -13.88 -1.56 -22.46
C LYS A 95 -15.41 -1.66 -22.37
N CYS A 96 -15.91 -2.67 -21.67
CA CYS A 96 -17.35 -2.88 -21.55
C CYS A 96 -17.99 -1.78 -20.71
N PHE A 97 -17.32 -1.27 -19.66
CA PHE A 97 -17.83 -0.15 -18.87
C PHE A 97 -17.96 1.13 -19.71
N ASN A 98 -16.97 1.44 -20.55
CA ASN A 98 -17.04 2.59 -21.45
C ASN A 98 -18.24 2.49 -22.42
N GLN A 99 -18.54 1.28 -22.89
CA GLN A 99 -19.73 0.99 -23.71
C GLN A 99 -21.01 1.21 -22.91
N PHE A 100 -21.13 0.60 -21.73
CA PHE A 100 -22.27 0.74 -20.81
C PHE A 100 -22.54 2.21 -20.45
N PHE A 101 -21.48 2.97 -20.18
CA PHE A 101 -21.59 4.38 -19.83
C PHE A 101 -22.15 5.19 -21.01
N ALA A 102 -21.65 4.95 -22.23
CA ALA A 102 -22.14 5.62 -23.43
C ALA A 102 -23.60 5.27 -23.73
N ASP A 103 -24.00 4.01 -23.51
CA ASP A 103 -25.37 3.54 -23.75
C ASP A 103 -26.36 4.07 -22.70
N THR A 104 -25.92 4.20 -21.44
CA THR A 104 -26.79 4.61 -20.32
C THR A 104 -26.89 6.13 -20.18
N TYR A 105 -25.77 6.84 -20.32
CA TYR A 105 -25.66 8.27 -20.02
C TYR A 105 -25.36 9.14 -21.25
N GLY A 106 -25.08 8.52 -22.41
CA GLY A 106 -24.77 9.24 -23.63
C GLY A 106 -23.38 9.88 -23.61
N ARG A 107 -23.27 11.10 -24.16
CA ARG A 107 -21.99 11.81 -24.25
C ARG A 107 -21.57 12.33 -22.85
N PRO A 108 -20.34 12.06 -22.39
CA PRO A 108 -19.86 12.58 -21.11
C PRO A 108 -19.84 14.12 -21.13
N GLN A 109 -20.50 14.76 -20.15
CA GLN A 109 -20.55 16.23 -20.04
C GLN A 109 -19.61 16.79 -18.97
N LEU A 110 -19.49 16.12 -17.83
CA LEU A 110 -18.75 16.61 -16.65
C LEU A 110 -17.63 15.67 -16.21
N PHE A 111 -17.82 14.36 -16.38
CA PHE A 111 -16.87 13.33 -15.97
C PHE A 111 -16.66 12.34 -17.11
N LEU A 112 -15.42 11.88 -17.28
CA LEU A 112 -15.12 10.82 -18.23
C LEU A 112 -15.41 9.45 -17.59
N PRO A 113 -15.81 8.43 -18.37
CA PRO A 113 -16.01 7.07 -17.85
C PRO A 113 -14.80 6.54 -17.09
N GLU A 114 -13.59 6.85 -17.57
CA GLU A 114 -12.31 6.45 -16.95
C GLU A 114 -12.06 7.08 -15.58
N GLU A 115 -12.70 8.21 -15.27
CA GLU A 115 -12.61 8.87 -13.95
C GLU A 115 -13.54 8.21 -12.92
N LEU A 116 -14.57 7.50 -13.39
CA LEU A 116 -15.53 6.79 -12.55
C LEU A 116 -15.11 5.34 -12.37
N PHE A 117 -14.71 4.68 -13.46
CA PHE A 117 -14.20 3.32 -13.46
C PHE A 117 -13.08 3.20 -14.48
N GLY A 118 -11.84 3.22 -13.99
CA GLY A 118 -10.64 3.19 -14.80
C GLY A 118 -9.82 1.91 -14.64
N PRO A 119 -8.58 1.91 -15.16
CA PRO A 119 -7.67 0.78 -15.04
C PRO A 119 -7.35 0.43 -13.58
N THR A 120 -7.39 1.39 -12.67
CA THR A 120 -7.07 1.18 -11.24
C THR A 120 -8.10 0.25 -10.59
N GLU A 121 -9.38 0.53 -10.80
CA GLU A 121 -10.52 -0.22 -10.28
C GLU A 121 -10.60 -1.59 -10.96
N ALA A 122 -10.46 -1.62 -12.28
CA ALA A 122 -10.46 -2.85 -13.07
C ALA A 122 -9.32 -3.79 -12.67
N ASP A 123 -8.11 -3.28 -12.46
CA ASP A 123 -6.96 -4.05 -11.99
C ASP A 123 -7.18 -4.60 -10.57
N ALA A 124 -7.83 -3.83 -9.70
CA ALA A 124 -8.13 -4.25 -8.34
C ALA A 124 -9.11 -5.44 -8.32
N ILE A 125 -10.12 -5.41 -9.19
CA ILE A 125 -11.06 -6.52 -9.39
C ILE A 125 -10.32 -7.72 -10.01
N ALA A 126 -9.56 -7.50 -11.09
CA ALA A 126 -8.86 -8.56 -11.80
C ALA A 126 -7.87 -9.31 -10.89
N LYS A 127 -7.14 -8.60 -10.01
CA LYS A 127 -6.24 -9.21 -9.02
C LYS A 127 -6.95 -10.16 -8.05
N LYS A 128 -8.25 -10.01 -7.88
CA LYS A 128 -9.11 -10.80 -6.99
C LYS A 128 -10.22 -11.51 -7.76
N ILE A 129 -10.05 -11.74 -9.06
CA ILE A 129 -11.08 -12.33 -9.91
C ILE A 129 -11.53 -13.70 -9.41
N ASP A 130 -10.66 -14.48 -8.78
CA ASP A 130 -11.01 -15.79 -8.22
C ASP A 130 -11.82 -15.70 -6.90
N GLN A 131 -11.83 -14.52 -6.26
CA GLN A 131 -12.46 -14.27 -4.95
C GLN A 131 -13.80 -13.52 -5.03
N VAL A 132 -14.03 -12.76 -6.10
CA VAL A 132 -15.24 -11.95 -6.29
C VAL A 132 -16.44 -12.84 -6.59
N LYS A 133 -17.43 -12.99 -5.71
CA LYS A 133 -18.62 -13.82 -6.01
C LYS A 133 -19.91 -13.02 -6.08
N THR A 134 -19.92 -11.85 -5.44
CA THR A 134 -21.13 -11.05 -5.27
C THR A 134 -20.86 -9.59 -5.62
N LYS A 135 -21.93 -8.83 -5.92
CA LYS A 135 -21.87 -7.36 -6.09
C LYS A 135 -21.19 -6.66 -4.92
N ASN A 136 -21.40 -7.16 -3.71
CA ASN A 136 -20.83 -6.58 -2.50
C ASN A 136 -19.30 -6.75 -2.44
N ASP A 137 -18.76 -7.83 -3.03
CA ASP A 137 -17.31 -8.00 -3.12
C ASP A 137 -16.70 -6.98 -4.08
N ILE A 138 -17.38 -6.71 -5.21
CA ILE A 138 -16.99 -5.68 -6.17
C ILE A 138 -17.02 -4.31 -5.50
N ALA A 139 -18.13 -3.97 -4.83
CA ALA A 139 -18.30 -2.72 -4.10
C ALA A 139 -17.20 -2.48 -3.04
N LYS A 140 -16.80 -3.54 -2.32
CA LYS A 140 -15.71 -3.46 -1.33
C LYS A 140 -14.32 -3.31 -1.95
N ILE A 141 -14.13 -3.78 -3.18
CA ILE A 141 -12.83 -3.71 -3.88
C ILE A 141 -12.62 -2.34 -4.48
N ILE A 142 -13.63 -1.81 -5.18
CA ILE A 142 -13.60 -0.48 -5.79
C ILE A 142 -13.67 0.59 -4.68
N GLY A 143 -14.59 0.40 -3.73
CA GLY A 143 -14.96 1.44 -2.77
C GLY A 143 -15.72 2.58 -3.46
N GLY A 144 -15.88 3.70 -2.76
CA GLY A 144 -16.49 4.90 -3.32
C GLY A 144 -18.01 4.82 -3.53
N GLU A 145 -18.53 5.86 -4.18
CA GLU A 145 -19.90 5.95 -4.64
C GLU A 145 -20.05 5.17 -5.95
N GLN A 146 -21.15 4.43 -6.11
CA GLN A 146 -21.42 3.62 -7.30
C GLN A 146 -22.55 4.22 -8.11
N LEU A 147 -22.45 4.14 -9.43
CA LEU A 147 -23.53 4.52 -10.32
C LEU A 147 -24.67 3.51 -10.27
N GLU A 148 -25.86 3.97 -10.63
CA GLU A 148 -27.01 3.10 -10.76
C GLU A 148 -26.78 2.06 -11.86
N GLY A 149 -26.98 0.78 -11.53
CA GLY A 149 -26.76 -0.33 -12.46
C GLY A 149 -25.31 -0.79 -12.63
N GLU A 150 -24.31 -0.01 -12.20
CA GLU A 150 -22.87 -0.33 -12.36
C GLU A 150 -22.51 -1.69 -11.76
N LEU A 151 -22.85 -1.92 -10.48
CA LEU A 151 -22.50 -3.18 -9.82
C LEU A 151 -23.18 -4.40 -10.44
N ALA A 152 -24.38 -4.23 -11.01
CA ALA A 152 -25.07 -5.29 -11.71
C ALA A 152 -24.36 -5.64 -13.02
N PHE A 153 -24.03 -4.60 -13.80
CA PHE A 153 -23.31 -4.70 -15.05
C PHE A 153 -21.91 -5.32 -14.87
N LEU A 154 -21.14 -4.87 -13.86
CA LEU A 154 -19.82 -5.42 -13.58
C LEU A 154 -19.89 -6.89 -13.18
N GLN A 155 -20.87 -7.28 -12.38
CA GLN A 155 -21.06 -8.68 -12.03
C GLN A 155 -21.38 -9.54 -13.26
N GLU A 156 -22.31 -9.10 -14.10
CA GLU A 156 -22.67 -9.81 -15.34
C GLU A 156 -21.49 -9.93 -16.31
N THR A 157 -20.69 -8.87 -16.43
CA THR A 157 -19.47 -8.88 -17.27
C THR A 157 -18.44 -9.88 -16.74
N ILE A 158 -18.25 -9.95 -15.42
CA ILE A 158 -17.35 -10.92 -14.78
C ILE A 158 -17.86 -12.36 -15.00
N ASP A 159 -19.15 -12.58 -14.79
CA ASP A 159 -19.75 -13.91 -14.93
C ASP A 159 -19.72 -14.39 -16.40
N SER A 160 -19.96 -13.49 -17.35
CA SER A 160 -19.80 -13.76 -18.78
C SER A 160 -18.35 -14.08 -19.15
N PHE A 161 -17.39 -13.33 -18.61
CA PHE A 161 -15.97 -13.61 -18.82
C PHE A 161 -15.57 -14.99 -18.26
N ARG A 162 -16.08 -15.36 -17.09
CA ARG A 162 -15.84 -16.68 -16.49
C ARG A 162 -16.42 -17.83 -17.29
N ALA A 163 -17.59 -17.63 -17.88
CA ALA A 163 -18.19 -18.61 -18.78
C ALA A 163 -17.46 -18.69 -20.13
N GLY A 164 -16.65 -17.67 -20.47
CA GLY A 164 -15.91 -17.59 -21.71
C GLY A 164 -14.78 -18.63 -21.85
N PRO A 165 -14.41 -18.96 -23.11
CA PRO A 165 -13.42 -20.00 -23.39
C PRO A 165 -12.04 -19.68 -22.83
N ASP A 166 -11.64 -18.41 -22.81
CA ASP A 166 -10.31 -17.99 -22.35
C ASP A 166 -10.10 -18.30 -20.86
N TYR A 167 -11.11 -18.02 -20.02
CA TYR A 167 -11.03 -18.31 -18.60
C TYR A 167 -11.17 -19.81 -18.32
N GLN A 168 -12.03 -20.52 -19.06
CA GLN A 168 -12.17 -21.97 -18.93
C GLN A 168 -10.90 -22.73 -19.34
N ASN A 169 -10.24 -22.30 -20.42
CA ASN A 169 -8.95 -22.86 -20.84
C ASN A 169 -7.87 -22.60 -19.79
N TYR A 170 -7.81 -21.38 -19.26
CA TYR A 170 -6.90 -21.05 -18.15
C TYR A 170 -7.13 -21.95 -16.92
N LEU A 171 -8.38 -22.21 -16.53
CA LEU A 171 -8.69 -23.12 -15.42
C LEU A 171 -8.24 -24.55 -15.72
N ARG A 172 -8.43 -25.03 -16.96
CA ARG A 172 -7.99 -26.36 -17.38
C ARG A 172 -6.48 -26.50 -17.34
N GLU A 173 -5.75 -25.54 -17.89
CA GLU A 173 -4.27 -25.51 -17.85
C GLU A 173 -3.75 -25.52 -16.41
N GLN A 174 -4.39 -24.77 -15.50
CA GLN A 174 -4.04 -24.79 -14.08
C GLN A 174 -4.26 -26.17 -13.45
N GLU A 175 -5.38 -26.84 -13.75
CA GLU A 175 -5.69 -28.15 -13.21
C GLU A 175 -4.74 -29.23 -13.75
N GLU A 176 -4.46 -29.21 -15.06
CA GLU A 176 -3.50 -30.10 -15.71
C GLU A 176 -2.09 -29.93 -15.14
N TYR A 177 -1.67 -28.67 -14.95
CA TYR A 177 -0.40 -28.37 -14.31
C TYR A 177 -0.35 -28.89 -12.87
N SER A 178 -1.41 -28.69 -12.07
CA SER A 178 -1.48 -29.21 -10.70
C SER A 178 -1.36 -30.74 -10.68
N LYS A 179 -2.14 -31.44 -11.52
CA LYS A 179 -2.09 -32.90 -11.65
C LYS A 179 -0.69 -33.37 -12.06
N HIS A 180 -0.05 -32.68 -13.00
CA HIS A 180 1.32 -32.99 -13.42
C HIS A 180 2.32 -32.86 -12.26
N ILE A 181 2.23 -31.78 -11.46
CA ILE A 181 3.08 -31.59 -10.29
C ILE A 181 2.84 -32.68 -9.24
N ASP A 182 1.59 -33.02 -8.95
CA ASP A 182 1.26 -34.07 -7.97
C ASP A 182 1.80 -35.44 -8.41
N ASN A 183 1.62 -35.79 -9.69
CA ASN A 183 2.17 -37.02 -10.28
C ASN A 183 3.70 -37.06 -10.22
N GLU A 184 4.38 -35.96 -10.52
CA GLU A 184 5.84 -35.90 -10.46
C GLU A 184 6.36 -35.97 -9.01
N MET A 185 5.65 -35.33 -8.07
CA MET A 185 5.94 -35.44 -6.64
C MET A 185 5.80 -36.88 -6.15
N GLU A 186 4.75 -37.59 -6.58
CA GLU A 186 4.58 -39.01 -6.28
C GLU A 186 5.68 -39.88 -6.89
N ARG A 187 6.08 -39.61 -8.14
CA ARG A 187 7.21 -40.27 -8.81
C ARG A 187 8.50 -40.12 -8.01
N ILE A 188 8.82 -38.90 -7.57
CA ILE A 188 10.02 -38.59 -6.77
C ILE A 188 9.97 -39.32 -5.42
N GLN A 189 8.82 -39.34 -4.74
CA GLN A 189 8.68 -40.07 -3.47
C GLN A 189 8.87 -41.57 -3.65
N ASN A 190 8.31 -42.15 -4.71
CA ASN A 190 8.45 -43.57 -5.02
C ASN A 190 9.88 -43.95 -5.39
N LEU A 191 10.62 -43.09 -6.11
CA LEU A 191 12.05 -43.26 -6.35
C LEU A 191 12.86 -43.21 -5.04
N LYS A 192 12.55 -42.27 -4.14
CA LYS A 192 13.22 -42.16 -2.84
C LYS A 192 13.00 -43.38 -1.94
N ARG A 193 11.83 -44.05 -2.04
CA ARG A 193 11.55 -45.31 -1.33
C ARG A 193 12.27 -46.53 -1.92
N LYS A 194 12.61 -46.50 -3.22
CA LYS A 194 13.26 -47.62 -3.94
C LYS A 194 14.79 -47.60 -3.86
N ILE A 195 15.42 -46.57 -3.32
CA ILE A 195 16.86 -46.57 -3.01
C ILE A 195 17.03 -47.32 -1.68
N PRO A 196 17.61 -48.54 -1.66
CA PRO A 196 17.97 -49.19 -0.41
C PRO A 196 19.05 -48.32 0.26
N SER A 197 18.94 -48.09 1.57
CA SER A 197 20.04 -47.49 2.33
C SER A 197 21.25 -48.44 2.28
N ALA A 198 22.12 -48.25 1.29
CA ALA A 198 23.46 -48.84 1.29
C ALA A 198 24.31 -48.09 2.33
N SER A 199 24.00 -48.29 3.61
CA SER A 199 24.81 -47.84 4.73
C SER A 199 24.58 -48.75 5.94
N ALA A 200 24.86 -50.05 5.76
CA ALA A 200 25.04 -51.00 6.85
C ALA A 200 26.04 -52.09 6.43
N SER A 201 27.27 -51.69 6.09
CA SER A 201 28.52 -52.44 6.30
C SER A 201 29.64 -51.91 5.39
N ALA A 202 30.61 -51.21 5.98
CA ALA A 202 32.04 -51.30 5.66
C ALA A 202 32.79 -50.20 6.43
N GLN A 203 33.46 -50.59 7.51
CA GLN A 203 34.59 -49.83 8.05
C GLN A 203 35.73 -49.87 7.02
N SER A 204 36.33 -48.72 6.68
CA SER A 204 37.78 -48.51 6.45
C SER A 204 38.08 -47.36 5.47
N LYS A 205 38.70 -46.31 6.02
CA LYS A 205 39.69 -45.36 5.44
C LYS A 205 39.25 -44.37 4.33
N ASN A 206 39.42 -43.07 4.64
CA ASN A 206 39.41 -41.88 3.75
C ASN A 206 40.46 -41.97 2.62
N PRO A 207 40.50 -41.05 1.59
CA PRO A 207 39.73 -39.81 1.37
C PRO A 207 39.20 -39.57 -0.08
N VAL A 208 38.44 -38.48 -0.28
CA VAL A 208 38.45 -37.49 -1.39
C VAL A 208 37.01 -36.97 -1.74
N LEU A 209 36.91 -35.64 -1.82
CA LEU A 209 35.78 -34.72 -2.11
C LEU A 209 35.14 -34.89 -3.51
N PRO A 210 34.18 -34.05 -3.98
CA PRO A 210 32.97 -33.45 -3.36
C PRO A 210 31.71 -33.49 -4.29
N VAL A 211 30.48 -33.60 -3.77
CA VAL A 211 29.24 -33.28 -4.55
C VAL A 211 28.17 -32.73 -3.60
N GLN A 212 27.99 -31.41 -3.58
CA GLN A 212 26.87 -30.64 -4.16
C GLN A 212 25.45 -31.04 -3.69
N LEU A 213 24.97 -30.24 -2.72
CA LEU A 213 23.69 -29.53 -2.65
C LEU A 213 22.44 -30.17 -3.29
N GLU A 214 21.38 -30.39 -2.50
CA GLU A 214 20.08 -29.72 -2.71
C GLU A 214 19.09 -29.94 -1.56
N SER A 215 18.43 -28.84 -1.18
CA SER A 215 17.62 -28.66 0.02
C SER A 215 16.14 -28.63 -0.36
N ILE A 216 15.39 -29.68 -0.02
CA ILE A 216 13.92 -29.73 -0.21
C ILE A 216 13.26 -29.11 1.03
N ARG A 217 12.53 -28.00 0.85
CA ARG A 217 11.61 -27.45 1.85
C ARG A 217 10.19 -27.96 1.57
N THR A 218 9.70 -28.87 2.41
CA THR A 218 8.29 -29.28 2.48
C THR A 218 7.49 -28.26 3.30
N ILE A 219 6.34 -27.82 2.79
CA ILE A 219 5.30 -27.08 3.53
C ILE A 219 4.09 -28.01 3.62
N SER A 220 3.70 -28.35 4.85
CA SER A 220 2.57 -29.21 5.18
C SER A 220 1.24 -28.46 5.16
N THR A 221 0.25 -29.12 4.58
CA THR A 221 -1.19 -28.85 4.57
C THR A 221 -1.86 -29.15 5.92
N LEU A 222 -2.98 -28.45 6.18
CA LEU A 222 -3.94 -28.69 7.27
C LEU A 222 -4.87 -29.90 6.98
N PRO A 223 -5.42 -30.59 7.99
CA PRO A 223 -6.59 -31.48 7.82
C PRO A 223 -7.83 -31.08 8.64
N ARG A 224 -9.00 -31.62 8.25
CA ARG A 224 -10.31 -31.46 8.91
C ARG A 224 -10.96 -32.84 9.22
N ARG A 225 -11.31 -33.06 10.51
CA ARG A 225 -12.43 -33.87 11.15
C ARG A 225 -12.48 -35.41 10.93
N ASP A 226 -12.82 -36.32 11.87
CA ASP A 226 -13.65 -36.36 13.11
C ASP A 226 -13.12 -37.34 14.21
N ALA A 227 -13.73 -37.33 15.41
CA ALA A 227 -13.41 -37.90 16.76
C ALA A 227 -13.49 -39.47 16.93
N PRO A 228 -13.26 -40.14 18.11
CA PRO A 228 -13.15 -39.65 19.51
C PRO A 228 -12.08 -40.24 20.49
N ILE A 229 -11.77 -39.41 21.50
CA ILE A 229 -11.37 -39.64 22.92
C ILE A 229 -10.30 -40.70 23.28
N GLY A 230 -9.19 -40.20 23.83
CA GLY A 230 -8.25 -40.93 24.68
C GLY A 230 -7.14 -39.98 25.17
N GLU A 231 -7.14 -39.66 26.47
CA GLU A 231 -6.17 -38.77 27.13
C GLU A 231 -4.73 -39.30 27.02
N ALA A 232 -3.83 -38.52 26.44
CA ALA A 232 -2.41 -38.52 26.76
C ALA A 232 -1.73 -37.26 26.19
N THR A 233 -1.26 -36.38 27.08
CA THR A 233 -0.36 -35.27 26.75
C THR A 233 0.97 -35.75 26.16
N PRO A 234 1.51 -35.14 25.08
CA PRO A 234 2.93 -35.25 24.79
C PRO A 234 3.65 -33.91 24.91
N VAL A 235 4.75 -33.97 25.65
CA VAL A 235 5.76 -32.94 25.89
C VAL A 235 6.38 -32.47 24.57
N THR A 236 6.26 -31.18 24.26
CA THR A 236 7.00 -30.54 23.15
C THR A 236 8.50 -30.45 23.45
N VAL A 237 9.29 -31.30 22.83
CA VAL A 237 10.76 -31.15 22.74
C VAL A 237 11.07 -30.10 21.67
N GLN A 238 11.63 -28.97 22.07
CA GLN A 238 12.08 -27.92 21.14
C GLN A 238 13.32 -28.39 20.37
N ALA A 239 13.16 -28.69 19.07
CA ALA A 239 14.28 -28.93 18.17
C ALA A 239 15.00 -27.60 17.87
N THR A 240 16.17 -27.41 18.48
CA THR A 240 17.07 -26.29 18.22
C THR A 240 17.73 -26.45 16.85
N LYS A 241 17.64 -25.39 16.01
CA LYS A 241 18.28 -25.35 14.69
C LYS A 241 19.80 -25.46 14.83
N PRO A 242 20.51 -26.22 13.96
CA PRO A 242 21.96 -26.36 14.05
C PRO A 242 22.64 -25.00 13.88
N ARG A 243 23.62 -24.72 14.76
CA ARG A 243 24.39 -23.48 14.80
C ARG A 243 25.28 -23.39 13.55
N ALA A 244 25.19 -22.26 12.84
CA ALA A 244 26.02 -21.99 11.66
C ALA A 244 27.51 -22.13 11.98
N THR A 245 28.27 -22.74 11.07
CA THR A 245 29.71 -22.94 11.26
C THR A 245 30.43 -21.58 11.33
N PRO A 246 31.55 -21.46 12.08
CA PRO A 246 32.28 -20.20 12.22
C PRO A 246 32.68 -19.55 10.88
N SER A 247 32.98 -20.37 9.86
CA SER A 247 33.32 -19.92 8.51
C SER A 247 32.11 -19.27 7.80
N GLN A 248 30.92 -19.88 7.88
CA GLN A 248 29.69 -19.32 7.33
C GLN A 248 29.26 -18.02 8.04
N VAL A 249 29.53 -17.89 9.33
CA VAL A 249 29.24 -16.65 10.08
C VAL A 249 30.17 -15.51 9.64
N ALA A 250 31.46 -15.80 9.41
CA ALA A 250 32.43 -14.83 8.94
C ALA A 250 32.12 -14.33 7.52
N GLU A 251 31.75 -15.23 6.61
CA GLU A 251 31.38 -14.91 5.23
C GLU A 251 30.09 -14.07 5.17
N ASN A 252 29.07 -14.46 5.93
CA ASN A 252 27.83 -13.67 6.04
C ASN A 252 28.07 -12.27 6.60
N LYS A 253 29.02 -12.11 7.54
CA LYS A 253 29.39 -10.81 8.09
C LYS A 253 30.08 -9.93 7.03
N ARG A 254 30.94 -10.51 6.19
CA ARG A 254 31.59 -9.82 5.06
C ARG A 254 30.57 -9.37 4.00
N LEU A 255 29.68 -10.26 3.58
CA LEU A 255 28.63 -9.94 2.61
C LEU A 255 27.69 -8.83 3.11
N ARG A 256 27.37 -8.81 4.41
CA ARG A 256 26.57 -7.74 5.02
C ARG A 256 27.32 -6.41 5.04
N ALA A 257 28.62 -6.42 5.33
CA ALA A 257 29.45 -5.22 5.30
C ALA A 257 29.54 -4.64 3.88
N GLU A 258 29.75 -5.48 2.86
CA GLU A 258 29.83 -5.06 1.46
C GLU A 258 28.49 -4.51 0.92
N LYS A 259 27.37 -5.14 1.28
CA LYS A 259 26.05 -4.61 0.94
C LYS A 259 25.77 -3.27 1.62
N LYS A 260 26.26 -3.09 2.85
CA LYS A 260 26.13 -1.82 3.58
C LYS A 260 26.94 -0.70 2.91
N THR A 261 28.17 -0.97 2.50
CA THR A 261 29.02 0.02 1.82
C THR A 261 28.48 0.38 0.44
N LYS A 262 28.02 -0.61 -0.35
CA LYS A 262 27.36 -0.36 -1.64
C LYS A 262 26.10 0.50 -1.51
N LYS A 263 25.29 0.26 -0.48
CA LYS A 263 24.10 1.08 -0.22
C LYS A 263 24.48 2.51 0.16
N GLN A 264 25.50 2.69 0.99
CA GLN A 264 25.97 4.02 1.40
C GLN A 264 26.50 4.83 0.21
N SER A 265 27.25 4.21 -0.71
CA SER A 265 27.75 4.91 -1.90
C SER A 265 26.65 5.26 -2.90
N GLU A 266 25.61 4.43 -3.02
CA GLU A 266 24.44 4.74 -3.84
C GLU A 266 23.60 5.89 -3.25
N ASP A 267 23.39 5.89 -1.93
CA ASP A 267 22.67 6.96 -1.24
C ASP A 267 23.44 8.30 -1.32
N GLU A 268 24.77 8.26 -1.27
CA GLU A 268 25.62 9.45 -1.43
C GLU A 268 25.59 10.00 -2.86
N LYS A 269 25.60 9.13 -3.88
CA LYS A 269 25.42 9.54 -5.28
C LYS A 269 24.08 10.22 -5.50
N LYS A 270 22.99 9.66 -4.98
CA LYS A 270 21.65 10.27 -5.07
C LYS A 270 21.61 11.65 -4.42
N ARG A 271 22.24 11.81 -3.25
CA ARG A 271 22.32 13.12 -2.56
C ARG A 271 23.08 14.16 -3.40
N LEU A 272 24.18 13.76 -4.01
CA LEU A 272 24.96 14.61 -4.91
C LEU A 272 24.15 15.03 -6.15
N GLU A 273 23.43 14.09 -6.77
CA GLU A 273 22.55 14.38 -7.91
C GLU A 273 21.43 15.34 -7.53
N THR A 274 20.77 15.14 -6.38
CA THR A 274 19.74 16.07 -5.90
C THR A 274 20.30 17.47 -5.62
N ARG A 275 21.52 17.57 -5.09
CA ARG A 275 22.15 18.86 -4.82
C ARG A 275 22.49 19.60 -6.12
N LYS A 276 23.06 18.89 -7.10
CA LYS A 276 23.33 19.45 -8.43
C LYS A 276 22.06 19.93 -9.13
N LYS A 277 20.96 19.17 -9.02
CA LYS A 277 19.67 19.59 -9.57
C LYS A 277 19.15 20.86 -8.90
N TRP A 278 19.21 20.95 -7.58
CA TRP A 278 18.80 22.15 -6.85
C TRP A 278 19.65 23.37 -7.19
N GLU A 279 20.97 23.20 -7.34
CA GLU A 279 21.87 24.27 -7.80
C GLU A 279 21.52 24.74 -9.22
N ALA A 280 21.20 23.82 -10.13
CA ALA A 280 20.76 24.17 -11.49
C ALA A 280 19.42 24.92 -11.48
N ASP A 281 18.43 24.44 -10.72
CA ASP A 281 17.12 25.09 -10.58
C ASP A 281 17.26 26.50 -9.97
N LYS A 282 18.19 26.68 -9.02
CA LYS A 282 18.48 27.99 -8.41
C LYS A 282 19.04 28.99 -9.44
N ILE A 283 19.93 28.55 -10.34
CA ILE A 283 20.48 29.40 -11.40
C ILE A 283 19.36 29.85 -12.35
N VAL A 284 18.50 28.92 -12.78
CA VAL A 284 17.34 29.23 -13.64
C VAL A 284 16.39 30.22 -12.97
N LEU A 285 16.16 30.08 -11.66
CA LEU A 285 15.30 30.99 -10.91
C LEU A 285 15.88 32.41 -10.81
N GLU A 286 17.19 32.56 -10.63
CA GLU A 286 17.84 33.88 -10.65
C GLU A 286 17.79 34.53 -12.03
N GLU A 287 17.93 33.75 -13.10
CA GLU A 287 17.82 34.25 -14.47
C GLU A 287 16.39 34.72 -14.77
N LEU A 288 15.37 33.96 -14.36
CA LEU A 288 13.96 34.38 -14.43
C LEU A 288 13.71 35.68 -13.67
N LYS A 289 14.25 35.82 -12.46
CA LYS A 289 14.12 37.06 -11.67
C LYS A 289 14.74 38.26 -12.40
N LYS A 290 15.92 38.10 -13.00
CA LYS A 290 16.57 39.14 -13.80
C LYS A 290 15.74 39.53 -15.02
N THR A 291 15.21 38.55 -15.77
CA THR A 291 14.35 38.85 -16.93
C THR A 291 13.07 39.58 -16.53
N TYR A 292 12.52 39.28 -15.35
CA TYR A 292 11.32 39.94 -14.83
C TYR A 292 11.62 41.38 -14.39
N THR A 293 12.75 41.62 -13.71
CA THR A 293 13.18 42.98 -13.35
C THR A 293 13.47 43.83 -14.58
N ASP A 294 14.10 43.25 -15.61
CA ASP A 294 14.42 43.96 -16.86
C ASP A 294 13.15 44.28 -17.66
N LYS A 295 12.17 43.36 -17.72
CA LYS A 295 10.87 43.63 -18.34
C LYS A 295 10.09 44.71 -17.60
N ARG A 296 10.15 44.72 -16.26
CA ARG A 296 9.52 45.74 -15.43
C ARG A 296 10.16 47.13 -15.61
N ALA A 297 11.49 47.18 -15.77
CA ALA A 297 12.23 48.42 -16.03
C ALA A 297 12.00 48.99 -17.45
N ARG A 298 11.55 48.18 -18.41
CA ARG A 298 11.20 48.62 -19.77
C ARG A 298 9.75 49.07 -19.93
N LEU A 299 8.91 48.84 -18.94
CA LEU A 299 7.46 49.14 -18.94
C LEU A 299 7.09 50.31 -18.02
N GLY A 300 8.06 50.91 -17.33
CA GLY A 300 7.92 52.18 -16.62
C GLY A 300 8.76 53.25 -17.30
#